data_AF-A0A8J2H7U6-F1
#
_entry.id   AF-A0A8J2H7U6-F1
#
_cell.length_a   1.000
_cell.length_b   1.000
_cell.length_c   1.000
_cell.angle_alpha   90.00
_cell.angle_beta   90.00
_cell.angle_gamma   90.00
#
_symmetry.space_group_name_H-M   'P 1'
#
loop_
_entity.id
_entity.type
_entity.pdbx_description
1 polymer ?
#
loop_
_entity_poly.entity_id
_entity_poly.type
_entity_poly.pdbx_seq_one_letter_code
_entity_poly.pdbx_strand_id
1 'polypeptide(L)'
;MSDLIGQCYPEAESLVMIFESGNLILYNSFKFEKFNTLNILSDYTTYKAIPKFQKAPIKGVLVISSTTDSLKAVIVESKWHSQRQFFVITDNGKKSCTNAKRYLTRAWRHDVLNCIFLCFHQGDRYIYTLNPFIPYAPGPWQVNHKDEFESLTFFSQKFTSGFLIKLAADNFPPYVSYSIVNNTITNISGYDYSINKIIWTKLNVTYQVYDKYNGTEVSSPFLIKNPAKKISLIDKVLENKTDFLMNSLFIREPGLEVDFGHFLLQTGITAVTPHRGYLSSTQKLFSFLPLSIAILFLLTSIFGFTVLKYIIKDPYSHNSIDILRVYLSSPLPTLPTTGRGRLFFGSILIVFMIINAVVQGNLAKIFTAEKSLRNLETLSEMKKLNMTVFTTLWIEEVLRKNNHTNVQVVNKSMDCTSLKTNEAYVEEELYLGYTALVGYAHCHMPKKTLIPGLFHSYYARGNWPIFPRVKRLLLTLFESGINNCFIEKVIFKPRPRDPTQYRPLTMDDMGFIFKVIVIGLLLATFVFLFEVWISPPTNNH
;
A
#
# COMPACT_ATOMS: atom_id res chain seq x y z
N MET A 1 1.25 26.70 32.63
CA MET A 1 -0.03 27.15 32.02
C MET A 1 0.11 27.33 30.51
N SER A 2 1.26 27.80 30.01
CA SER A 2 1.61 27.81 28.56
C SER A 2 1.46 26.45 27.86
N ASP A 3 1.91 25.36 28.50
CA ASP A 3 1.73 23.99 27.95
C ASP A 3 0.26 23.56 27.83
N LEU A 4 -0.62 24.08 28.69
CA LEU A 4 -2.06 23.77 28.68
C LEU A 4 -2.72 24.30 27.40
N ILE A 5 -2.41 25.55 27.04
CA ILE A 5 -2.96 26.22 25.86
C ILE A 5 -2.42 25.52 24.59
N GLY A 6 -1.13 25.20 24.56
CA GLY A 6 -0.53 24.44 23.46
C GLY A 6 -1.06 23.00 23.35
N GLN A 7 -1.52 22.39 24.45
CA GLN A 7 -2.11 21.04 24.45
C GLN A 7 -3.58 21.05 24.04
N CYS A 8 -4.36 22.02 24.51
CA CYS A 8 -5.80 22.09 24.28
C CYS A 8 -6.17 22.73 22.94
N TYR A 9 -5.36 23.68 22.42
CA TYR A 9 -5.69 24.46 21.23
C TYR A 9 -4.49 24.60 20.28
N PRO A 10 -4.10 23.52 19.58
CA PRO A 10 -2.94 23.48 18.68
C PRO A 10 -2.98 24.49 17.52
N GLU A 11 -4.18 24.92 17.13
CA GLU A 11 -4.44 25.71 15.93
C GLU A 11 -4.30 27.22 16.17
N ALA A 12 -4.15 27.64 17.42
CA ALA A 12 -3.91 29.04 17.79
C ALA A 12 -2.47 29.44 17.46
N GLU A 13 -2.20 29.68 16.18
CA GLU A 13 -0.90 30.18 15.66
C GLU A 13 -0.59 31.60 16.16
N SER A 14 -1.61 32.34 16.59
CA SER A 14 -1.54 33.68 17.16
C SER A 14 -2.40 33.76 18.44
N LEU A 15 -1.75 34.09 19.56
CA LEU A 15 -2.40 34.26 20.86
C LEU A 15 -2.14 35.67 21.39
N VAL A 16 -3.20 36.38 21.78
CA VAL A 16 -3.09 37.66 22.48
C VAL A 16 -3.25 37.41 23.97
N MET A 17 -2.34 37.95 24.77
CA MET A 17 -2.38 37.81 26.23
C MET A 17 -2.58 39.18 26.87
N ILE A 18 -3.64 39.30 27.65
CA ILE A 18 -4.08 40.58 28.23
C ILE A 18 -4.02 40.48 29.74
N PHE A 19 -3.29 41.42 30.35
CA PHE A 19 -3.11 41.50 31.80
C PHE A 19 -3.61 42.85 32.32
N GLU A 20 -4.29 42.81 33.46
CA GLU A 20 -4.70 44.02 34.15
C GLU A 20 -3.53 44.76 34.82
N SER A 21 -2.49 44.06 35.30
CA SER A 21 -1.26 44.68 35.81
C SER A 21 -0.03 43.78 35.65
N GLY A 22 1.15 44.39 35.48
CA GLY A 22 2.43 43.69 35.34
C GLY A 22 2.94 43.02 36.62
N ASN A 23 2.21 43.14 37.74
CA ASN A 23 2.64 42.69 39.06
C ASN A 23 1.96 41.39 39.51
N LEU A 24 1.46 40.59 38.56
CA LEU A 24 0.71 39.38 38.86
C LEU A 24 1.63 38.17 39.08
N ILE A 25 1.38 37.39 40.13
CA ILE A 25 2.10 36.14 40.43
C ILE A 25 2.09 35.18 39.21
N LEU A 26 0.99 35.19 38.44
CA LEU A 26 0.86 34.42 37.21
C LEU A 26 1.73 34.94 36.06
N TYR A 27 2.01 36.26 35.98
CA TYR A 27 2.85 36.87 34.95
C TYR A 27 4.24 36.22 34.88
N ASN A 28 4.88 36.05 36.04
CA ASN A 28 6.19 35.40 36.15
C ASN A 28 6.17 33.89 35.84
N SER A 29 5.00 33.25 35.91
CA SER A 29 4.83 31.80 35.66
C SER A 29 4.65 31.45 34.18
N PHE A 30 4.41 32.44 33.30
CA PHE A 30 4.38 32.27 31.85
C PHE A 30 5.78 32.54 31.28
N LYS A 31 6.71 31.58 31.39
CA LYS A 31 7.99 31.65 30.64
C LYS A 31 7.71 31.68 29.12
N PHE A 32 8.21 32.71 28.45
CA PHE A 32 7.75 33.25 27.16
C PHE A 32 8.29 32.56 25.89
N GLU A 33 8.91 31.38 25.97
CA GLU A 33 9.70 30.82 24.86
C GLU A 33 8.89 30.14 23.72
N LYS A 34 7.57 29.97 23.83
CA LYS A 34 6.79 29.12 22.89
C LYS A 34 5.86 29.82 21.90
N PHE A 35 5.64 31.13 21.99
CA PHE A 35 4.67 31.83 21.12
C PHE A 35 5.38 32.90 20.28
N ASN A 36 5.49 32.65 18.97
CA ASN A 36 6.24 33.49 18.02
C ASN A 36 5.69 34.92 17.84
N THR A 37 4.45 35.22 18.28
CA THR A 37 3.85 36.57 18.19
C THR A 37 2.90 36.81 19.36
N LEU A 38 3.42 36.95 20.58
CA LEU A 38 2.61 37.28 21.75
C LEU A 38 2.64 38.79 21.98
N ASN A 39 1.53 39.48 21.71
CA ASN A 39 1.37 40.87 22.17
C ASN A 39 0.90 40.82 23.62
N ILE A 40 1.77 41.28 24.53
CA ILE A 40 1.45 41.50 25.93
C ILE A 40 0.88 42.91 26.02
N LEU A 41 -0.40 43.03 26.39
CA LEU A 41 -0.99 44.32 26.76
C LEU A 41 -0.98 44.41 28.28
N SER A 42 -0.01 45.14 28.83
CA SER A 42 -0.01 45.58 30.22
C SER A 42 -0.82 46.86 30.33
N ASP A 43 -1.79 46.91 31.24
CA ASP A 43 -2.64 48.08 31.48
C ASP A 43 -3.48 48.48 30.25
N TYR A 44 -4.55 47.72 30.02
CA TYR A 44 -5.44 47.91 28.87
C TYR A 44 -6.10 49.29 28.83
N THR A 45 -6.13 50.05 29.94
CA THR A 45 -6.62 51.45 29.94
C THR A 45 -5.78 52.34 29.03
N THR A 46 -4.53 51.97 28.78
CA THR A 46 -3.58 52.66 27.90
C THR A 46 -3.72 52.22 26.44
N TYR A 47 -4.17 50.99 26.18
CA TYR A 47 -4.19 50.38 24.86
C TYR A 47 -5.62 50.19 24.34
N LYS A 48 -6.21 51.27 23.82
CA LYS A 48 -7.54 51.27 23.16
C LYS A 48 -7.63 50.43 21.86
N ALA A 49 -6.53 49.79 21.44
CA ALA A 49 -6.46 48.83 20.35
C ALA A 49 -5.15 48.01 20.42
N ILE A 50 -5.17 46.78 19.89
CA ILE A 50 -3.95 46.02 19.59
C ILE A 50 -3.07 46.84 18.61
N PRO A 51 -1.73 46.83 18.75
CA PRO A 51 -0.82 47.47 17.79
C PRO A 51 -1.15 47.03 16.36
N LYS A 52 -1.31 48.00 15.44
CA LYS A 52 -1.62 47.80 14.01
C LYS A 52 -0.72 46.79 13.26
N PHE A 53 0.41 46.41 13.87
CA PHE A 53 1.43 45.51 13.32
C PHE A 53 1.20 44.02 13.63
N GLN A 54 0.14 43.63 14.34
CA GLN A 54 -0.16 42.22 14.55
C GLN A 54 -0.78 41.60 13.29
N LYS A 55 -0.18 40.50 12.79
CA LYS A 55 -0.73 39.75 11.64
C LYS A 55 -2.07 39.12 12.06
N ALA A 56 -3.18 39.73 11.64
CA ALA A 56 -4.51 39.13 11.72
C ALA A 56 -4.59 37.89 10.81
N PRO A 57 -5.40 36.87 11.16
CA PRO A 57 -6.36 36.82 12.27
C PRO A 57 -5.79 36.26 13.59
N ILE A 58 -6.25 36.83 14.72
CA ILE A 58 -6.03 36.30 16.08
C ILE A 58 -6.98 35.11 16.27
N LYS A 59 -6.45 33.94 16.58
CA LYS A 59 -7.27 32.72 16.77
C LYS A 59 -7.61 32.43 18.24
N GLY A 60 -6.80 32.92 19.19
CA GLY A 60 -7.04 32.73 20.63
C GLY A 60 -6.65 33.93 21.49
N VAL A 61 -7.35 34.10 22.61
CA VAL A 61 -7.16 35.19 23.57
C VAL A 61 -7.05 34.62 24.97
N LEU A 62 -6.00 34.98 25.71
CA LEU A 62 -5.89 34.71 27.15
C LEU A 62 -6.11 36.01 27.92
N VAL A 63 -7.16 36.06 28.74
CA VAL A 63 -7.48 37.20 29.60
C VAL A 63 -7.23 36.86 31.05
N ILE A 64 -6.36 37.63 31.70
CA ILE A 64 -6.05 37.53 33.13
C ILE A 64 -6.52 38.82 33.79
N SER A 65 -7.59 38.72 34.59
CA SER A 65 -8.28 39.88 35.15
C SER A 65 -8.72 39.63 36.60
N SER A 66 -8.61 40.63 37.48
CA SER A 66 -9.12 40.60 38.85
C SER A 66 -10.63 40.75 38.95
N THR A 67 -11.28 41.39 37.95
CA THR A 67 -12.72 41.63 37.96
C THR A 67 -13.40 41.28 36.63
N THR A 68 -14.73 41.10 36.70
CA THR A 68 -15.55 40.90 35.49
C THR A 68 -15.74 42.18 34.68
N ASP A 69 -15.54 43.35 35.28
CA ASP A 69 -15.66 44.63 34.56
C ASP A 69 -14.41 44.93 33.75
N SER A 70 -13.23 44.49 34.20
CA SER A 70 -12.02 44.54 33.38
C SER A 70 -12.12 43.58 32.19
N LEU A 71 -12.71 42.38 32.37
CA LEU A 71 -13.05 41.50 31.24
C LEU A 71 -14.02 42.18 30.26
N LYS A 72 -15.05 42.86 30.77
CA LYS A 72 -16.01 43.60 29.93
C LYS A 72 -15.32 44.65 29.09
N ALA A 73 -14.45 45.45 29.70
CA ALA A 73 -13.70 46.49 29.01
C ALA A 73 -12.84 45.88 27.90
N VAL A 74 -12.15 44.77 28.18
CA VAL A 74 -11.37 44.03 27.17
C VAL A 74 -12.23 43.62 25.98
N ILE A 75 -13.42 43.05 26.21
CA ILE A 75 -14.28 42.57 25.12
C ILE A 75 -14.89 43.76 24.34
N VAL A 76 -15.47 44.73 25.03
CA VAL A 76 -16.21 45.85 24.41
C VAL A 76 -15.29 46.83 23.69
N GLU A 77 -14.12 47.12 24.25
CA GLU A 77 -13.18 48.07 23.66
C GLU A 77 -12.30 47.43 22.58
N SER A 78 -12.27 46.10 22.51
CA SER A 78 -11.56 45.37 21.46
C SER A 78 -12.28 45.43 20.11
N LYS A 79 -11.71 46.17 19.15
CA LYS A 79 -12.19 46.19 17.75
C LYS A 79 -11.84 44.93 16.94
N TRP A 80 -11.09 44.00 17.52
CA TRP A 80 -10.58 42.79 16.88
C TRP A 80 -11.35 41.52 17.30
N HIS A 81 -12.29 41.64 18.25
CA HIS A 81 -13.10 40.52 18.69
C HIS A 81 -13.93 39.94 17.54
N SER A 82 -13.95 38.61 17.43
CA SER A 82 -14.75 37.88 16.45
C SER A 82 -15.35 36.64 17.08
N GLN A 83 -16.55 36.25 16.64
CA GLN A 83 -17.24 35.04 17.09
C GLN A 83 -16.44 33.75 16.87
N ARG A 84 -15.42 33.76 15.98
CA ARG A 84 -14.55 32.60 15.70
C ARG A 84 -13.39 32.45 16.67
N GLN A 85 -13.16 33.43 17.55
CA GLN A 85 -12.04 33.43 18.49
C GLN A 85 -12.35 32.60 19.73
N PHE A 86 -11.33 31.91 20.24
CA PHE A 86 -11.41 31.19 21.50
C PHE A 86 -10.85 32.01 22.66
N PHE A 87 -11.60 32.11 23.76
CA PHE A 87 -11.20 32.84 24.95
C PHE A 87 -10.87 31.91 26.11
N VAL A 88 -9.68 32.09 26.67
CA VAL A 88 -9.28 31.51 27.95
C VAL A 88 -9.28 32.62 28.97
N ILE A 89 -10.07 32.46 30.03
CA ILE A 89 -10.24 33.48 31.06
C ILE A 89 -9.74 32.90 32.38
N THR A 90 -9.01 33.68 33.16
CA THR A 90 -8.65 33.31 34.54
C THR A 90 -8.74 34.53 35.44
N ASP A 91 -9.18 34.32 36.67
CA ASP A 91 -8.99 35.29 37.76
C ASP A 91 -7.47 35.38 38.07
N ASN A 92 -7.04 36.44 38.75
CA ASN A 92 -5.66 36.79 39.11
C ASN A 92 -4.92 35.78 40.01
N GLY A 93 -5.24 34.49 39.91
CA GLY A 93 -4.62 33.40 40.67
C GLY A 93 -5.18 33.25 42.07
N LYS A 94 -6.34 33.86 42.38
CA LYS A 94 -7.06 33.56 43.62
C LYS A 94 -7.42 32.07 43.62
N LYS A 95 -7.17 31.37 44.73
CA LYS A 95 -7.41 29.92 44.90
C LYS A 95 -8.90 29.56 45.01
N SER A 96 -9.80 30.31 44.36
CA SER A 96 -11.24 30.15 44.44
C SER A 96 -11.87 30.10 43.05
N CYS A 97 -12.73 29.11 42.82
CA CYS A 97 -13.48 28.97 41.57
C CYS A 97 -14.85 29.64 41.59
N THR A 98 -15.19 30.37 42.67
CA THR A 98 -16.49 31.03 42.85
C THR A 98 -16.81 32.04 41.75
N ASN A 99 -15.79 32.63 41.15
CA ASN A 99 -15.96 33.66 40.14
C ASN A 99 -16.24 33.11 38.73
N ALA A 100 -16.03 31.81 38.49
CA ALA A 100 -16.11 31.22 37.16
C ALA A 100 -17.46 31.48 36.46
N LYS A 101 -18.59 31.34 37.19
CA LYS A 101 -19.94 31.66 36.68
C LYS A 101 -20.03 33.12 36.23
N ARG A 102 -19.60 34.06 37.09
CA ARG A 102 -19.70 35.49 36.83
C ARG A 102 -18.90 35.92 35.60
N TYR A 103 -17.68 35.38 35.43
CA TYR A 103 -16.85 35.66 34.25
C TYR A 103 -17.45 35.08 32.97
N LEU A 104 -17.90 33.82 32.99
CA LEU A 104 -18.46 33.16 31.80
C LEU A 104 -19.81 33.79 31.39
N THR A 105 -20.69 34.11 32.34
CA THR A 105 -21.92 34.86 32.06
C THR A 105 -21.61 36.25 31.50
N ARG A 106 -20.57 36.91 32.02
CA ARG A 106 -20.15 38.23 31.51
C ARG A 106 -19.62 38.13 30.09
N ALA A 107 -18.78 37.14 29.78
CA ALA A 107 -18.28 36.87 28.44
C ALA A 107 -19.44 36.60 27.46
N TRP A 108 -20.38 35.75 27.87
CA TRP A 108 -21.57 35.42 27.07
C TRP A 108 -22.45 36.63 26.76
N ARG A 109 -22.73 37.50 27.77
CA ARG A 109 -23.50 38.75 27.58
C ARG A 109 -22.85 39.76 26.62
N HIS A 110 -21.59 39.54 26.24
CA HIS A 110 -20.86 40.34 25.25
C HIS A 110 -20.41 39.50 24.05
N ASP A 111 -21.26 38.55 23.64
CA ASP A 111 -21.11 37.74 22.43
C ASP A 111 -19.82 36.88 22.37
N VAL A 112 -19.31 36.44 23.53
CA VAL A 112 -18.20 35.49 23.63
C VAL A 112 -18.73 34.10 24.02
N LEU A 113 -19.15 33.33 23.02
CA LEU A 113 -19.65 31.96 23.22
C LEU A 113 -18.53 30.93 23.41
N ASN A 114 -17.44 31.07 22.67
CA ASN A 114 -16.35 30.09 22.68
C ASN A 114 -15.31 30.44 23.76
N CYS A 115 -15.70 30.30 25.03
CA CYS A 115 -14.85 30.62 26.17
C CYS A 115 -14.79 29.52 27.24
N ILE A 116 -13.63 29.44 27.89
CA ILE A 116 -13.42 28.64 29.09
C ILE A 116 -12.88 29.52 30.21
N PHE A 117 -13.24 29.19 31.45
CA PHE A 117 -12.65 29.78 32.64
C PHE A 117 -11.75 28.76 33.33
N LEU A 118 -10.47 29.10 33.46
CA LEU A 118 -9.48 28.31 34.17
C LEU A 118 -9.40 28.76 35.62
N CYS A 119 -9.52 27.79 36.52
CA CYS A 119 -9.43 28.01 37.95
C CYS A 119 -8.42 27.07 38.61
N PHE A 120 -7.81 27.55 39.70
CA PHE A 120 -6.97 26.77 40.60
C PHE A 120 -7.63 26.72 41.97
N HIS A 121 -7.97 25.52 42.47
CA HIS A 121 -8.54 25.35 43.80
C HIS A 121 -7.80 24.24 44.54
N GLN A 122 -7.21 24.56 45.69
CA GLN A 122 -6.49 23.61 46.55
C GLN A 122 -5.42 22.75 45.83
N GLY A 123 -4.78 23.28 44.79
CA GLY A 123 -3.77 22.57 43.99
C GLY A 123 -4.34 21.82 42.77
N ASP A 124 -5.64 21.58 42.74
CA ASP A 124 -6.35 21.06 41.58
C ASP A 124 -6.67 22.18 40.58
N ARG A 125 -6.76 21.79 39.31
CA ARG A 125 -7.10 22.66 38.19
C ARG A 125 -8.48 22.30 37.69
N TYR A 126 -9.33 23.30 37.52
CA TYR A 126 -10.69 23.13 37.00
C TYR A 126 -10.87 23.98 35.76
N ILE A 127 -11.54 23.41 34.76
CA ILE A 127 -12.00 24.13 33.58
C ILE A 127 -13.51 24.27 33.72
N TYR A 128 -14.00 25.49 33.49
CA TYR A 128 -15.42 25.78 33.43
C TYR A 128 -15.79 26.28 32.05
N THR A 129 -17.01 25.98 31.62
CA THR A 129 -17.60 26.56 30.42
C THR A 129 -19.10 26.75 30.62
N LEU A 130 -19.71 27.55 29.75
CA LEU A 130 -21.12 27.89 29.80
C LEU A 130 -21.76 27.51 28.46
N ASN A 131 -22.82 26.69 28.51
CA ASN A 131 -23.63 26.39 27.34
C ASN A 131 -25.05 26.94 27.56
N PRO A 132 -25.50 27.90 26.74
CA PRO A 132 -26.84 28.44 26.84
C PRO A 132 -27.90 27.58 26.12
N PHE A 133 -27.48 26.59 25.33
CA PHE A 133 -28.38 25.88 24.40
C PHE A 133 -28.79 24.50 24.89
N ILE A 134 -27.92 23.80 25.63
CA ILE A 134 -28.17 22.44 26.06
C ILE A 134 -27.91 22.24 27.57
N PRO A 135 -28.83 21.56 28.29
CA PRO A 135 -28.67 21.27 29.70
C PRO A 135 -27.84 20.01 29.99
N TYR A 136 -27.37 19.32 28.95
CA TYR A 136 -26.66 18.06 29.05
C TYR A 136 -25.14 18.26 28.98
N ALA A 137 -24.43 17.69 29.96
CA ALA A 137 -22.97 17.65 29.98
C ALA A 137 -22.49 16.29 29.45
N PRO A 138 -21.75 16.23 28.33
CA PRO A 138 -21.04 14.99 28.00
C PRO A 138 -19.95 14.74 29.04
N GLY A 139 -19.91 13.52 29.61
CA GLY A 139 -18.82 13.13 30.50
C GLY A 139 -17.47 13.31 29.77
N PRO A 140 -16.45 13.95 30.38
CA PRO A 140 -16.23 14.14 31.83
C PRO A 140 -16.77 15.45 32.44
N TRP A 141 -17.57 16.24 31.72
CA TRP A 141 -18.13 17.48 32.25
C TRP A 141 -19.24 17.21 33.27
N GLN A 142 -19.25 17.97 34.36
CA GLN A 142 -20.26 17.95 35.41
C GLN A 142 -21.11 19.21 35.34
N VAL A 143 -22.43 19.05 35.47
CA VAL A 143 -23.36 20.18 35.61
C VAL A 143 -23.26 20.69 37.04
N ASN A 144 -22.75 21.91 37.23
CA ASN A 144 -22.60 22.48 38.57
C ASN A 144 -23.83 23.30 38.99
N HIS A 145 -24.53 23.92 38.03
CA HIS A 145 -25.68 24.77 38.31
C HIS A 145 -26.53 24.97 37.06
N LYS A 146 -27.85 24.90 37.22
CA LYS A 146 -28.86 25.34 36.23
C LYS A 146 -29.48 26.62 36.77
N ASP A 147 -29.36 27.71 36.04
CA ASP A 147 -30.08 28.94 36.37
C ASP A 147 -31.52 28.80 35.88
N GLU A 148 -32.50 28.77 36.78
CA GLU A 148 -33.92 28.60 36.44
C GLU A 148 -34.46 29.76 35.58
N PHE A 149 -33.83 30.93 35.63
CA PHE A 149 -34.31 32.14 34.97
C PHE A 149 -33.66 32.43 33.60
N GLU A 150 -32.45 31.96 33.33
CA GLU A 150 -31.72 32.28 32.08
C GLU A 150 -31.43 31.04 31.20
N SER A 151 -31.87 29.84 31.56
CA SER A 151 -31.57 28.58 30.84
C SER A 151 -30.07 28.30 30.62
N LEU A 152 -29.19 28.99 31.35
CA LEU A 152 -27.75 28.84 31.25
C LEU A 152 -27.30 27.62 32.05
N THR A 153 -26.60 26.70 31.38
CA THR A 153 -26.04 25.52 32.04
C THR A 153 -24.54 25.70 32.22
N PHE A 154 -24.11 25.59 33.48
CA PHE A 154 -22.73 25.79 33.88
C PHE A 154 -22.02 24.44 34.06
N PHE A 155 -20.96 24.23 33.29
CA PHE A 155 -20.20 22.99 33.31
C PHE A 155 -18.85 23.18 33.98
N SER A 156 -18.43 22.16 34.71
CA SER A 156 -17.06 22.07 35.21
C SER A 156 -16.43 20.74 34.87
N GLN A 157 -15.11 20.75 34.71
CA GLN A 157 -14.31 19.55 34.54
C GLN A 157 -13.04 19.70 35.35
N LYS A 158 -12.71 18.70 36.17
CA LYS A 158 -11.38 18.59 36.78
C LYS A 158 -10.36 18.31 35.67
N PHE A 159 -9.33 19.14 35.57
CA PHE A 159 -8.26 18.94 34.62
C PHE A 159 -7.38 17.78 35.08
N THR A 160 -7.56 16.62 34.47
CA THR A 160 -6.72 15.44 34.68
C THR A 160 -5.52 15.48 33.74
N SER A 161 -4.33 15.18 34.27
CA SER A 161 -3.11 15.08 33.48
C SER A 161 -3.14 13.83 32.59
N GLY A 162 -3.57 14.02 31.34
CA GLY A 162 -3.46 13.01 30.28
C GLY A 162 -4.80 12.39 29.90
N PHE A 163 -5.01 12.25 28.60
CA PHE A 163 -6.08 11.47 28.01
C PHE A 163 -5.48 10.14 27.55
N LEU A 164 -5.95 9.02 28.12
CA LEU A 164 -5.52 7.70 27.69
C LEU A 164 -6.12 7.41 26.31
N ILE A 165 -5.28 7.35 25.29
CA ILE A 165 -5.71 7.06 23.92
C ILE A 165 -6.04 5.56 23.80
N LYS A 166 -7.25 5.24 23.34
CA LYS A 166 -7.67 3.86 23.11
C LYS A 166 -7.35 3.44 21.68
N LEU A 167 -6.39 2.54 21.51
CA LEU A 167 -6.02 1.99 20.21
C LEU A 167 -6.73 0.66 19.96
N ALA A 168 -7.31 0.48 18.78
CA ALA A 168 -7.79 -0.83 18.34
C ALA A 168 -6.71 -1.52 17.52
N ALA A 169 -6.40 -2.77 17.84
CA ALA A 169 -5.48 -3.59 17.07
C ALA A 169 -6.10 -4.94 16.71
N ASP A 170 -5.67 -5.49 15.58
CA ASP A 170 -5.97 -6.84 15.12
C ASP A 170 -4.68 -7.57 14.76
N ASN A 171 -4.65 -8.85 15.06
CA ASN A 171 -3.45 -9.68 14.88
C ASN A 171 -3.34 -10.11 13.43
N PHE A 172 -2.67 -9.27 12.62
CA PHE A 172 -2.50 -9.48 11.19
C PHE A 172 -1.02 -9.28 10.78
N PRO A 173 -0.16 -10.29 11.00
CA PRO A 173 1.23 -10.24 10.56
C PRO A 173 1.33 -10.10 9.02
N PRO A 174 2.28 -9.32 8.48
CA PRO A 174 3.40 -8.66 9.15
C PRO A 174 3.09 -7.25 9.70
N TYR A 175 1.85 -6.77 9.57
CA TYR A 175 1.48 -5.40 9.94
C TYR A 175 1.43 -5.21 11.45
N VAL A 176 0.69 -6.08 12.15
CA VAL A 176 0.62 -6.11 13.61
C VAL A 176 0.64 -7.57 14.05
N SER A 177 1.52 -7.90 14.99
CA SER A 177 1.58 -9.20 15.65
C SER A 177 1.69 -9.00 17.15
N TYR A 178 0.96 -9.76 17.96
CA TYR A 178 1.05 -9.72 19.41
C TYR A 178 0.65 -11.04 20.06
N SER A 179 1.01 -11.21 21.33
CA SER A 179 0.57 -12.32 22.18
C SER A 179 -0.40 -11.84 23.25
N ILE A 180 -1.42 -12.64 23.55
CA ILE A 180 -2.35 -12.36 24.64
C ILE A 180 -1.90 -13.18 25.86
N VAL A 181 -1.57 -12.49 26.95
CA VAL A 181 -1.22 -13.12 28.24
C VAL A 181 -2.14 -12.51 29.30
N ASN A 182 -2.91 -13.35 30.01
CA ASN A 182 -3.87 -12.89 31.04
C ASN A 182 -4.84 -11.79 30.57
N ASN A 183 -5.43 -11.94 29.37
CA ASN A 183 -6.29 -10.94 28.72
C ASN A 183 -5.62 -9.58 28.46
N THR A 184 -4.29 -9.51 28.53
CA THR A 184 -3.51 -8.31 28.18
C THR A 184 -2.65 -8.57 26.95
N ILE A 185 -2.63 -7.59 26.05
CA ILE A 185 -1.78 -7.65 24.86
C ILE A 185 -0.33 -7.38 25.27
N THR A 186 0.55 -8.29 24.90
CA THR A 186 1.99 -8.25 25.16
C THR A 186 2.75 -8.56 23.87
N ASN A 187 4.06 -8.24 23.83
CA ASN A 187 4.94 -8.54 22.70
C ASN A 187 4.44 -8.02 21.34
N ILE A 188 3.92 -6.79 21.30
CA ILE A 188 3.44 -6.19 20.06
C ILE A 188 4.62 -5.90 19.14
N SER A 189 4.52 -6.31 17.89
CA SER A 189 5.49 -6.10 16.82
C SER A 189 4.79 -5.90 15.47
N GLY A 190 5.57 -5.64 14.42
CA GLY A 190 5.06 -5.42 13.06
C GLY A 190 5.26 -3.99 12.54
N TYR A 191 4.92 -3.81 11.26
CA TYR A 191 5.09 -2.53 10.55
C TYR A 191 4.26 -1.42 11.18
N ASP A 192 2.95 -1.64 11.34
CA ASP A 192 2.02 -0.65 11.86
C ASP A 192 2.31 -0.31 13.33
N TYR A 193 2.72 -1.30 14.12
CA TYR A 193 3.17 -1.06 15.49
C TYR A 193 4.40 -0.13 15.54
N SER A 194 5.37 -0.33 14.65
CA SER A 194 6.59 0.48 14.59
C SER A 194 6.29 1.94 14.25
N ILE A 195 5.38 2.18 13.31
CA ILE A 195 4.87 3.50 12.96
C ILE A 195 4.13 4.15 14.15
N ASN A 196 3.18 3.43 14.73
CA ASN A 196 2.40 3.91 15.88
C ASN A 196 3.28 4.27 17.06
N LYS A 197 4.29 3.44 17.37
CA LYS A 197 5.25 3.70 18.44
C LYS A 197 5.95 5.05 18.26
N ILE A 198 6.34 5.41 17.04
CA ILE A 198 6.96 6.72 16.75
C ILE A 198 5.96 7.85 16.98
N ILE A 199 4.75 7.72 16.44
CA ILE A 199 3.69 8.74 16.55
C ILE A 199 3.41 9.06 18.02
N TRP A 200 3.14 8.02 18.83
CA TRP A 200 2.75 8.19 20.21
C TRP A 200 3.90 8.65 21.10
N THR A 201 5.14 8.21 20.82
CA THR A 201 6.34 8.72 21.50
C THR A 201 6.56 10.20 21.19
N LYS A 202 6.38 10.62 19.93
CA LYS A 202 6.59 12.02 19.53
C LYS A 202 5.53 12.96 20.10
N LEU A 203 4.31 12.46 20.30
CA LEU A 203 3.21 13.20 20.92
C LEU A 203 3.25 13.18 22.46
N ASN A 204 4.13 12.38 23.07
CA ASN A 204 4.25 12.20 24.51
C ASN A 204 2.90 11.87 25.18
N VAL A 205 2.19 10.90 24.61
CA VAL A 205 0.85 10.47 25.06
C VAL A 205 0.87 9.03 25.55
N THR A 206 0.07 8.76 26.57
CA THR A 206 -0.21 7.40 27.05
C THR A 206 -1.31 6.77 26.21
N TYR A 207 -1.12 5.52 25.83
CA TYR A 207 -2.11 4.76 25.06
C TYR A 207 -2.28 3.36 25.62
N GLN A 208 -3.46 2.79 25.41
CA GLN A 208 -3.76 1.40 25.72
C GLN A 208 -4.28 0.71 24.46
N VAL A 209 -3.68 -0.43 24.14
CA VAL A 209 -4.09 -1.25 22.99
C VAL A 209 -5.16 -2.22 23.46
N TYR A 210 -6.28 -2.22 22.74
CA TYR A 210 -7.40 -3.12 22.95
C TYR A 210 -7.50 -4.09 21.78
N ASP A 211 -7.56 -5.36 22.14
CA ASP A 211 -7.87 -6.46 21.24
C ASP A 211 -9.24 -6.98 21.65
N LYS A 212 -10.06 -7.35 20.68
CA LYS A 212 -11.30 -8.07 20.95
C LYS A 212 -11.52 -9.24 20.00
N TYR A 213 -10.54 -9.57 19.16
CA TYR A 213 -10.61 -10.67 18.23
C TYR A 213 -9.79 -11.84 18.79
N ASN A 214 -10.45 -12.66 19.62
CA ASN A 214 -10.02 -14.06 19.73
C ASN A 214 -9.99 -14.60 18.29
N GLY A 215 -8.81 -14.97 17.79
CA GLY A 215 -8.45 -15.20 16.38
C GLY A 215 -9.20 -16.31 15.63
N THR A 216 -10.49 -16.49 15.89
CA THR A 216 -11.41 -17.45 15.27
C THR A 216 -12.50 -16.79 14.43
N GLU A 217 -12.84 -15.50 14.65
CA GLU A 217 -13.82 -14.78 13.84
C GLU A 217 -13.13 -13.82 12.87
N VAL A 218 -13.46 -13.95 11.58
CA VAL A 218 -12.89 -13.16 10.48
C VAL A 218 -13.19 -11.68 10.70
N SER A 219 -12.20 -10.93 11.16
CA SER A 219 -12.18 -9.48 11.07
C SER A 219 -12.04 -9.11 9.59
N SER A 220 -13.16 -9.03 8.88
CA SER A 220 -13.18 -8.12 7.74
C SER A 220 -13.12 -6.72 8.34
N PRO A 221 -12.12 -5.89 8.01
CA PRO A 221 -12.07 -4.52 8.51
C PRO A 221 -13.29 -3.68 8.09
N PHE A 222 -14.19 -4.21 7.23
CA PHE A 222 -15.29 -3.46 6.61
C PHE A 222 -16.63 -4.21 6.42
N LEU A 223 -16.96 -5.31 7.11
CA LEU A 223 -18.24 -5.99 6.84
C LEU A 223 -19.47 -5.33 7.50
N ILE A 224 -20.25 -4.63 6.66
CA ILE A 224 -21.69 -4.43 6.81
C ILE A 224 -22.39 -5.32 5.77
N LYS A 225 -22.62 -6.60 6.10
CA LYS A 225 -23.64 -7.38 5.38
C LYS A 225 -24.67 -8.03 6.29
N ASN A 226 -24.43 -8.04 7.60
CA ASN A 226 -25.40 -8.52 8.56
C ASN A 226 -25.63 -7.44 9.64
N PRO A 227 -26.77 -6.72 9.62
CA PRO A 227 -27.07 -5.70 10.63
C PRO A 227 -27.14 -6.26 12.07
N ALA A 228 -27.20 -7.60 12.22
CA ALA A 228 -27.25 -8.28 13.52
C ALA A 228 -25.87 -8.56 14.17
N LYS A 229 -24.74 -8.46 13.44
CA LYS A 229 -23.39 -8.70 13.99
C LYS A 229 -22.39 -7.66 13.45
N LYS A 230 -22.31 -6.51 14.13
CA LYS A 230 -21.27 -5.48 13.91
C LYS A 230 -19.94 -5.96 14.49
N ILE A 231 -19.05 -6.48 13.65
CA ILE A 231 -17.75 -7.02 14.08
C ILE A 231 -16.63 -6.58 13.13
N SER A 232 -16.52 -5.26 12.87
CA SER A 232 -15.36 -4.70 12.17
C SER A 232 -14.52 -3.79 13.07
N LEU A 233 -13.24 -3.60 12.76
CA LEU A 233 -12.36 -2.65 13.47
C LEU A 233 -12.89 -1.22 13.36
N ILE A 234 -13.38 -0.85 12.18
CA ILE A 234 -13.86 0.51 11.91
C ILE A 234 -15.15 0.83 12.66
N ASP A 235 -16.03 -0.16 12.88
CA ASP A 235 -17.23 0.02 13.72
C ASP A 235 -16.89 0.48 15.14
N LYS A 236 -15.74 0.04 15.70
CA LYS A 236 -15.34 0.47 17.05
C LYS A 236 -14.98 1.95 17.11
N VAL A 237 -14.43 2.47 16.02
CA VAL A 237 -14.11 3.90 15.88
C VAL A 237 -15.39 4.70 15.68
N LEU A 238 -16.31 4.21 14.84
CA LEU A 238 -17.63 4.82 14.62
C LEU A 238 -18.47 4.84 15.91
N GLU A 239 -18.41 3.78 16.72
CA GLU A 239 -19.11 3.67 18.00
C GLU A 239 -18.38 4.39 19.15
N ASN A 240 -17.30 5.13 18.86
CA ASN A 240 -16.47 5.83 19.85
C ASN A 240 -15.92 4.92 20.98
N LYS A 241 -15.80 3.62 20.73
CA LYS A 241 -15.20 2.65 21.67
C LYS A 241 -13.68 2.77 21.66
N THR A 242 -13.10 3.14 20.53
CA THR A 242 -11.66 3.35 20.33
C THR A 242 -11.42 4.68 19.60
N ASP A 243 -10.31 5.34 19.90
CA ASP A 243 -9.98 6.65 19.31
C ASP A 243 -9.28 6.51 17.95
N PHE A 244 -8.46 5.47 17.79
CA PHE A 244 -7.58 5.29 16.64
C PHE A 244 -7.35 3.80 16.33
N LEU A 245 -7.27 3.44 15.04
CA LEU A 245 -6.90 2.10 14.60
C LEU A 245 -5.39 1.98 14.47
N MET A 246 -4.80 1.08 15.24
CA MET A 246 -3.37 0.77 15.13
C MET A 246 -3.05 0.09 13.80
N ASN A 247 -3.95 -0.73 13.25
CA ASN A 247 -3.80 -1.30 11.92
C ASN A 247 -4.12 -0.26 10.85
N SER A 248 -3.27 -0.18 9.83
CA SER A 248 -3.56 0.59 8.63
C SER A 248 -4.49 -0.21 7.72
N LEU A 249 -5.52 0.46 7.19
CA LEU A 249 -6.56 -0.14 6.36
C LEU A 249 -6.61 0.53 4.98
N PHE A 250 -7.12 -0.18 3.98
CA PHE A 250 -7.33 0.38 2.65
C PHE A 250 -8.25 1.60 2.68
N ILE A 251 -7.84 2.67 1.97
CA ILE A 251 -8.69 3.83 1.71
C ILE A 251 -9.89 3.37 0.86
N ARG A 252 -11.10 3.54 1.42
CA ARG A 252 -12.40 3.29 0.75
C ARG A 252 -13.20 4.59 0.64
N GLU A 253 -14.30 4.55 -0.12
CA GLU A 253 -15.17 5.70 -0.39
C GLU A 253 -15.55 6.51 0.88
N PRO A 254 -15.65 7.85 0.78
CA PRO A 254 -15.71 8.81 1.90
C PRO A 254 -17.06 8.87 2.65
N GLY A 255 -17.83 7.79 2.69
CA GLY A 255 -19.17 7.78 3.30
C GLY A 255 -19.22 7.52 4.82
N LEU A 256 -18.07 7.38 5.49
CA LEU A 256 -17.99 7.04 6.91
C LEU A 256 -17.61 8.28 7.74
N GLU A 257 -18.24 8.48 8.89
CA GLU A 257 -17.94 9.54 9.88
C GLU A 257 -16.61 9.29 10.63
N VAL A 258 -15.56 8.94 9.90
CA VAL A 258 -14.22 8.69 10.41
C VAL A 258 -13.23 9.58 9.68
N ASP A 259 -12.21 10.01 10.40
CA ASP A 259 -11.10 10.73 9.82
C ASP A 259 -9.99 9.73 9.46
N PHE A 260 -9.37 9.88 8.29
CA PHE A 260 -8.20 9.10 7.91
C PHE A 260 -6.98 9.98 7.63
N GLY A 261 -5.79 9.41 7.81
CA GLY A 261 -4.50 10.08 7.69
C GLY A 261 -3.94 10.10 6.27
N HIS A 262 -2.73 10.65 6.13
CA HIS A 262 -1.95 10.46 4.91
C HIS A 262 -1.61 8.97 4.75
N PHE A 263 -1.66 8.46 3.52
CA PHE A 263 -1.33 7.06 3.25
C PHE A 263 0.16 6.81 3.50
N LEU A 264 0.51 5.65 4.09
CA LEU A 264 1.91 5.29 4.33
C LEU A 264 2.41 4.13 3.47
N LEU A 265 1.47 3.34 2.95
CA LEU A 265 1.74 2.14 2.18
C LEU A 265 0.96 2.19 0.87
N GLN A 266 1.65 1.92 -0.23
CA GLN A 266 1.03 1.65 -1.52
C GLN A 266 1.23 0.17 -1.85
N THR A 267 0.17 -0.49 -2.27
CA THR A 267 0.11 -1.93 -2.51
C THR A 267 -0.92 -2.23 -3.60
N GLY A 268 -1.26 -3.50 -3.77
CA GLY A 268 -2.41 -3.90 -4.55
C GLY A 268 -2.78 -5.36 -4.30
N ILE A 269 -3.75 -5.85 -5.08
CA ILE A 269 -4.20 -7.25 -5.01
C ILE A 269 -3.44 -8.06 -6.04
N THR A 270 -2.92 -9.21 -5.63
CA THR A 270 -2.24 -10.16 -6.50
C THR A 270 -2.63 -11.59 -6.14
N ALA A 271 -2.10 -12.55 -6.89
CA ALA A 271 -2.40 -13.96 -6.72
C ALA A 271 -1.13 -14.77 -6.49
N VAL A 272 -1.28 -15.89 -5.81
CA VAL A 272 -0.31 -16.97 -5.77
C VAL A 272 -0.94 -18.21 -6.36
N THR A 273 -0.18 -18.89 -7.21
CA THR A 273 -0.58 -20.10 -7.93
C THR A 273 0.55 -21.10 -7.93
N PRO A 274 0.28 -22.41 -8.02
CA PRO A 274 1.33 -23.38 -8.29
C PRO A 274 1.99 -23.10 -9.64
N HIS A 275 3.32 -23.12 -9.67
CA HIS A 275 4.09 -22.96 -10.91
C HIS A 275 3.76 -24.12 -11.85
N ARG A 276 3.32 -23.81 -13.07
CA ARG A 276 2.82 -24.83 -14.01
C ARG A 276 3.91 -25.67 -14.68
N GLY A 277 5.16 -25.40 -14.34
CA GLY A 277 6.32 -26.06 -14.92
C GLY A 277 6.84 -25.34 -16.16
N TYR A 278 7.67 -26.04 -16.93
CA TYR A 278 8.38 -25.49 -18.08
C TYR A 278 7.94 -26.16 -19.36
N LEU A 279 8.09 -25.43 -20.47
CA LEU A 279 7.89 -26.04 -21.78
C LEU A 279 8.91 -27.16 -21.98
N SER A 280 8.43 -28.28 -22.52
CA SER A 280 9.31 -29.36 -22.95
C SER A 280 10.25 -28.91 -24.06
N SER A 281 11.42 -29.54 -24.16
CA SER A 281 12.45 -29.22 -25.16
C SER A 281 11.93 -29.33 -26.60
N THR A 282 10.95 -30.20 -26.87
CA THR A 282 10.28 -30.32 -28.17
C THR A 282 9.38 -29.13 -28.47
N GLN A 283 8.54 -28.72 -27.51
CA GLN A 283 7.67 -27.55 -27.66
C GLN A 283 8.48 -26.27 -27.84
N LYS A 284 9.61 -26.15 -27.13
CA LYS A 284 10.57 -25.06 -27.31
C LYS A 284 11.08 -25.00 -28.77
N LEU A 285 11.50 -26.13 -29.33
CA LEU A 285 11.98 -26.22 -30.71
C LEU A 285 10.91 -25.86 -31.75
N PHE A 286 9.69 -26.39 -31.63
CA PHE A 286 8.59 -26.05 -32.55
C PHE A 286 8.13 -24.60 -32.44
N SER A 287 8.28 -23.99 -31.26
CA SER A 287 8.03 -22.55 -31.09
C SER A 287 9.10 -21.67 -31.76
N PHE A 288 10.31 -22.21 -31.92
CA PHE A 288 11.43 -21.50 -32.55
C PHE A 288 11.40 -21.58 -34.07
N LEU A 289 11.19 -22.79 -34.61
CA LEU A 289 11.10 -23.05 -36.04
C LEU A 289 9.66 -23.43 -36.39
N PRO A 290 8.72 -22.46 -36.43
CA PRO A 290 7.38 -22.73 -36.86
C PRO A 290 7.38 -23.32 -38.28
N LEU A 291 6.40 -24.16 -38.56
CA LEU A 291 6.28 -24.87 -39.84
C LEU A 291 6.34 -23.92 -41.05
N SER A 292 5.84 -22.69 -40.90
CA SER A 292 5.93 -21.65 -41.93
C SER A 292 7.35 -21.31 -42.35
N ILE A 293 8.29 -21.22 -41.40
CA ILE A 293 9.71 -20.95 -41.69
C ILE A 293 10.37 -22.18 -42.33
N ALA A 294 10.03 -23.39 -41.86
CA ALA A 294 10.53 -24.62 -42.46
C ALA A 294 10.07 -24.78 -43.93
N ILE A 295 8.80 -24.47 -44.21
CA ILE A 295 8.26 -24.43 -45.58
C ILE A 295 8.98 -23.37 -46.41
N LEU A 296 9.23 -22.19 -45.86
CA LEU A 296 9.97 -21.14 -46.56
C LEU A 296 11.38 -21.61 -46.96
N PHE A 297 12.11 -22.29 -46.07
CA PHE A 297 13.43 -22.85 -46.40
C PHE A 297 13.36 -23.93 -47.48
N LEU A 298 12.32 -24.76 -47.47
CA LEU A 298 12.10 -25.76 -48.50
C LEU A 298 11.80 -25.10 -49.87
N LEU A 299 10.96 -24.06 -49.88
CA LEU A 299 10.65 -23.30 -51.10
C LEU A 299 11.87 -22.57 -51.65
N THR A 300 12.68 -21.94 -50.80
CA THR A 300 13.94 -21.30 -51.24
C THR A 300 14.95 -22.33 -51.75
N SER A 301 14.94 -23.55 -51.22
CA SER A 301 15.82 -24.65 -51.69
C SER A 301 15.42 -25.08 -53.09
N ILE A 302 14.12 -25.29 -53.32
CA ILE A 302 13.56 -25.64 -54.62
C ILE A 302 13.80 -24.52 -55.63
N PHE A 303 13.62 -23.26 -55.21
CA PHE A 303 13.91 -22.10 -56.05
C PHE A 303 15.38 -22.04 -56.46
N GLY A 304 16.30 -22.15 -55.50
CA GLY A 304 17.74 -22.17 -55.77
C GLY A 304 18.13 -23.28 -56.75
N PHE A 305 17.54 -24.47 -56.59
CA PHE A 305 17.73 -25.59 -57.50
C PHE A 305 17.23 -25.30 -58.91
N THR A 306 16.02 -24.75 -59.00
CA THR A 306 15.38 -24.44 -60.28
C THR A 306 16.20 -23.41 -61.06
N VAL A 307 16.68 -22.37 -60.39
CA VAL A 307 17.51 -21.32 -61.00
C VAL A 307 18.85 -21.89 -61.48
N LEU A 308 19.56 -22.65 -60.64
CA LEU A 308 20.87 -23.22 -60.99
C LEU A 308 20.77 -24.24 -62.13
N LYS A 309 19.73 -25.09 -62.12
CA LYS A 309 19.54 -26.17 -63.11
C LYS A 309 18.96 -25.72 -64.43
N TYR A 310 17.86 -24.97 -64.40
CA TYR A 310 17.10 -24.70 -65.62
C TYR A 310 17.44 -23.34 -66.24
N ILE A 311 17.77 -22.34 -65.42
CA ILE A 311 18.04 -20.97 -65.91
C ILE A 311 19.53 -20.79 -66.21
N ILE A 312 20.39 -21.04 -65.22
CA ILE A 312 21.84 -20.87 -65.35
C ILE A 312 22.47 -22.06 -66.10
N LYS A 313 21.82 -23.23 -66.05
CA LYS A 313 22.29 -24.50 -66.66
C LYS A 313 23.69 -24.88 -66.19
N ASP A 314 23.98 -24.67 -64.90
CA ASP A 314 25.28 -25.03 -64.34
C ASP A 314 25.37 -26.54 -64.09
N PRO A 315 26.44 -27.23 -64.52
CA PRO A 315 26.60 -28.67 -64.33
C PRO A 315 26.62 -29.11 -62.86
N TYR A 316 26.90 -28.19 -61.92
CA TYR A 316 26.79 -28.43 -60.48
C TYR A 316 25.37 -28.86 -60.02
N SER A 317 24.33 -28.45 -60.75
CA SER A 317 22.93 -28.56 -60.32
C SER A 317 22.26 -29.91 -60.57
N HIS A 318 23.03 -31.00 -60.72
CA HIS A 318 22.44 -32.31 -61.02
C HIS A 318 21.56 -32.85 -59.88
N ASN A 319 21.97 -32.64 -58.62
CA ASN A 319 21.25 -33.12 -57.45
C ASN A 319 20.68 -31.97 -56.61
N SER A 320 19.38 -32.05 -56.28
CA SER A 320 18.73 -31.11 -55.36
C SER A 320 19.33 -31.17 -53.95
N ILE A 321 19.91 -32.32 -53.58
CA ILE A 321 20.60 -32.56 -52.30
C ILE A 321 21.80 -31.61 -52.14
N ASP A 322 22.52 -31.27 -53.20
CA ASP A 322 23.72 -30.43 -53.10
C ASP A 322 23.39 -28.98 -52.71
N ILE A 323 22.15 -28.55 -52.96
CA ILE A 323 21.66 -27.26 -52.48
C ILE A 323 21.26 -27.36 -51.02
N LEU A 324 20.59 -28.45 -50.62
CA LEU A 324 20.29 -28.72 -49.22
C LEU A 324 21.57 -28.81 -48.35
N ARG A 325 22.68 -29.32 -48.92
CA ARG A 325 23.99 -29.33 -48.25
C ARG A 325 24.50 -27.94 -47.88
N VAL A 326 24.16 -26.91 -48.67
CA VAL A 326 24.46 -25.50 -48.35
C VAL A 326 23.66 -25.04 -47.13
N TYR A 327 22.37 -25.39 -47.06
CA TYR A 327 21.53 -25.07 -45.90
C TYR A 327 22.05 -25.71 -44.62
N LEU A 328 22.48 -26.97 -44.71
CA LEU A 328 23.01 -27.73 -43.56
C LEU A 328 24.47 -27.34 -43.23
N SER A 329 25.08 -26.43 -43.98
CA SER A 329 26.51 -26.10 -43.88
C SER A 329 27.41 -27.34 -43.90
N SER A 330 27.03 -28.33 -44.71
CA SER A 330 27.76 -29.59 -44.90
C SER A 330 28.75 -29.48 -46.07
N PRO A 331 29.81 -30.31 -46.10
CA PRO A 331 30.80 -30.28 -47.17
C PRO A 331 30.17 -30.46 -48.56
N LEU A 332 30.53 -29.57 -49.48
CA LEU A 332 30.07 -29.60 -50.86
C LEU A 332 30.99 -30.51 -51.68
N PRO A 333 30.44 -31.44 -52.47
CA PRO A 333 31.24 -32.37 -53.26
C PRO A 333 31.90 -31.68 -54.46
N THR A 334 31.26 -30.64 -55.00
CA THR A 334 31.70 -29.87 -56.17
C THR A 334 31.32 -28.39 -55.99
N LEU A 335 31.80 -27.52 -56.88
CA LEU A 335 31.47 -26.09 -56.89
C LEU A 335 30.90 -25.70 -58.27
N PRO A 336 30.06 -24.64 -58.35
CA PRO A 336 29.59 -24.11 -59.62
C PRO A 336 30.75 -23.73 -60.54
N THR A 337 30.66 -24.15 -61.81
CA THR A 337 31.75 -23.93 -62.76
C THR A 337 31.57 -22.64 -63.54
N THR A 338 30.33 -22.17 -63.73
CA THR A 338 30.03 -20.96 -64.50
C THR A 338 30.19 -19.70 -63.65
N GLY A 339 30.64 -18.59 -64.26
CA GLY A 339 30.79 -17.31 -63.54
C GLY A 339 29.47 -16.79 -62.95
N ARG A 340 28.36 -16.94 -63.69
CA ARG A 340 27.02 -16.56 -63.22
C ARG A 340 26.53 -17.48 -62.10
N GLY A 341 26.79 -18.79 -62.21
CA GLY A 341 26.48 -19.77 -61.17
C GLY A 341 27.24 -19.50 -59.88
N ARG A 342 28.54 -19.16 -59.96
CA ARG A 342 29.36 -18.80 -58.79
C ARG A 342 28.85 -17.57 -58.05
N LEU A 343 28.43 -16.52 -58.78
CA LEU A 343 27.88 -15.31 -58.16
C LEU A 343 26.55 -15.60 -57.44
N PHE A 344 25.64 -16.32 -58.10
CA PHE A 344 24.34 -16.67 -57.51
C PHE A 344 24.51 -17.60 -56.31
N PHE A 345 25.35 -18.63 -56.45
CA PHE A 345 25.65 -19.58 -55.38
C PHE A 345 26.36 -18.92 -54.20
N GLY A 346 27.33 -18.02 -54.45
CA GLY A 346 27.99 -17.25 -53.41
C GLY A 346 27.02 -16.38 -52.63
N SER A 347 26.04 -15.77 -53.31
CA SER A 347 25.00 -14.96 -52.67
C SER A 347 24.10 -15.83 -51.77
N ILE A 348 23.69 -17.00 -52.26
CA ILE A 348 22.93 -18.01 -51.50
C ILE A 348 23.72 -18.45 -50.26
N LEU A 349 25.01 -18.76 -50.43
CA LEU A 349 25.87 -19.22 -49.35
C LEU A 349 25.99 -18.17 -48.24
N ILE A 350 26.22 -16.90 -48.58
CA ILE A 350 26.30 -15.80 -47.60
C ILE A 350 24.98 -15.66 -46.83
N VAL A 351 23.85 -15.66 -47.54
CA VAL A 351 22.53 -15.56 -46.91
C VAL A 351 22.27 -16.73 -45.95
N PHE A 352 22.59 -17.95 -46.36
CA PHE A 352 22.41 -19.12 -45.48
C PHE A 352 23.38 -19.18 -44.33
N MET A 353 24.61 -18.70 -44.49
CA MET A 353 25.55 -18.56 -43.39
C MET A 353 25.00 -17.60 -42.32
N ILE A 354 24.42 -16.46 -42.73
CA ILE A 354 23.78 -15.50 -41.82
C ILE A 354 22.57 -16.15 -41.13
N ILE A 355 21.70 -16.82 -41.89
CA ILE A 355 20.53 -17.51 -41.35
C ILE A 355 20.94 -18.58 -40.34
N ASN A 356 21.96 -19.39 -40.65
CA ASN A 356 22.45 -20.43 -39.76
C ASN A 356 23.03 -19.86 -38.46
N ALA A 357 23.79 -18.76 -38.54
CA ALA A 357 24.29 -18.08 -37.35
C ALA A 357 23.14 -17.57 -36.46
N VAL A 358 22.11 -16.96 -37.05
CA VAL A 358 20.90 -16.50 -36.33
C VAL A 358 20.14 -17.68 -35.73
N VAL A 359 20.02 -18.79 -36.47
CA VAL A 359 19.33 -19.99 -36.02
C VAL A 359 20.07 -20.63 -34.84
N GLN A 360 21.38 -20.81 -34.94
CA GLN A 360 22.21 -21.37 -33.87
C GLN A 360 22.19 -20.50 -32.61
N GLY A 361 22.30 -19.16 -32.76
CA GLY A 361 22.25 -18.24 -31.63
C GLY A 361 20.91 -18.27 -30.88
N ASN A 362 19.80 -18.30 -31.62
CA ASN A 362 18.47 -18.43 -31.01
C ASN A 362 18.22 -19.81 -30.41
N LEU A 363 18.71 -20.88 -31.04
CA LEU A 363 18.62 -22.24 -30.52
C LEU A 363 19.35 -22.34 -29.17
N ALA A 364 20.56 -21.80 -29.09
CA ALA A 364 21.33 -21.72 -27.85
C ALA A 364 20.56 -20.95 -26.75
N LYS A 365 19.97 -19.80 -27.09
CA LYS A 365 19.16 -19.02 -26.15
C LYS A 365 17.96 -19.79 -25.61
N ILE A 366 17.24 -20.51 -26.48
CA ILE A 366 16.01 -21.22 -26.11
C ILE A 366 16.29 -22.43 -25.23
N PHE A 367 17.42 -23.06 -25.43
CA PHE A 367 17.84 -24.20 -24.63
C PHE A 367 18.50 -23.80 -23.30
N THR A 368 19.12 -22.63 -23.23
CA THR A 368 19.76 -22.12 -22.00
C THR A 368 18.80 -21.31 -21.12
N ALA A 369 17.74 -20.74 -21.68
CA ALA A 369 16.69 -20.05 -20.94
C ALA A 369 15.48 -20.97 -20.71
N GLU A 370 15.09 -21.14 -19.45
CA GLU A 370 13.85 -21.82 -19.13
C GLU A 370 12.64 -20.95 -19.48
N LYS A 371 11.86 -21.38 -20.47
CA LYS A 371 10.57 -20.78 -20.80
C LYS A 371 9.49 -21.53 -20.01
N SER A 372 8.93 -20.88 -19.00
CA SER A 372 7.83 -21.43 -18.21
C SER A 372 6.59 -21.63 -19.08
N LEU A 373 5.76 -22.58 -18.68
CA LEU A 373 4.39 -22.65 -19.16
C LEU A 373 3.64 -21.38 -18.75
N ARG A 374 2.58 -21.04 -19.50
CA ARG A 374 1.83 -19.80 -19.27
C ARG A 374 1.21 -19.81 -17.87
N ASN A 375 1.87 -19.11 -16.96
CA ASN A 375 1.39 -18.84 -15.61
C ASN A 375 0.45 -17.63 -15.62
N LEU A 376 -0.21 -17.41 -14.49
CA LEU A 376 -1.09 -16.27 -14.28
C LEU A 376 -0.26 -14.98 -14.16
N GLU A 377 -0.46 -14.02 -15.08
CA GLU A 377 0.16 -12.69 -15.01
C GLU A 377 -0.88 -11.56 -14.99
N THR A 378 -2.10 -11.81 -15.47
CA THR A 378 -3.16 -10.79 -15.55
C THR A 378 -4.51 -11.29 -15.07
N LEU A 379 -5.37 -10.38 -14.62
CA LEU A 379 -6.74 -10.70 -14.24
C LEU A 379 -7.54 -11.31 -15.40
N SER A 380 -7.24 -10.91 -16.64
CA SER A 380 -7.88 -11.47 -17.84
C SER A 380 -7.53 -12.95 -18.05
N GLU A 381 -6.32 -13.36 -17.67
CA GLU A 381 -5.87 -14.75 -17.78
C GLU A 381 -6.50 -15.64 -16.72
N MET A 382 -6.73 -15.10 -15.51
CA MET A 382 -7.48 -15.80 -14.46
C MET A 382 -8.84 -16.30 -14.98
N LYS A 383 -9.52 -15.45 -15.76
CA LYS A 383 -10.81 -15.78 -16.38
C LYS A 383 -10.66 -16.77 -17.54
N LYS A 384 -9.67 -16.59 -18.41
CA LYS A 384 -9.39 -17.49 -19.54
C LYS A 384 -9.02 -18.90 -19.09
N LEU A 385 -8.35 -19.02 -17.94
CA LEU A 385 -7.91 -20.27 -17.35
C LEU A 385 -8.98 -20.94 -16.48
N ASN A 386 -10.17 -20.33 -16.35
CA ASN A 386 -11.28 -20.80 -15.52
C ASN A 386 -10.84 -21.20 -14.10
N MET A 387 -10.02 -20.35 -13.47
CA MET A 387 -9.44 -20.67 -12.17
C MET A 387 -10.47 -20.55 -11.06
N THR A 388 -10.35 -21.39 -10.03
CA THR A 388 -11.08 -21.22 -8.77
C THR A 388 -10.25 -20.34 -7.85
N VAL A 389 -10.83 -19.22 -7.43
CA VAL A 389 -10.11 -18.19 -6.68
C VAL A 389 -10.48 -18.27 -5.21
N PHE A 390 -9.51 -18.55 -4.36
CA PHE A 390 -9.63 -18.46 -2.91
C PHE A 390 -9.19 -17.09 -2.43
N THR A 391 -9.94 -16.45 -1.54
CA THR A 391 -9.61 -15.09 -1.07
C THR A 391 -10.28 -14.75 0.26
N THR A 392 -9.95 -13.60 0.84
CA THR A 392 -10.65 -13.05 2.01
C THR A 392 -11.90 -12.27 1.61
N LEU A 393 -12.82 -12.07 2.57
CA LEU A 393 -14.14 -11.46 2.36
C LEU A 393 -14.10 -10.11 1.63
N TRP A 394 -13.11 -9.27 1.93
CA TRP A 394 -13.06 -7.91 1.36
C TRP A 394 -12.57 -7.91 -0.10
N ILE A 395 -11.67 -8.82 -0.46
CA ILE A 395 -11.17 -8.95 -1.83
C ILE A 395 -12.22 -9.59 -2.72
N GLU A 396 -13.03 -10.49 -2.19
CA GLU A 396 -14.18 -11.04 -2.92
C GLU A 396 -15.05 -9.90 -3.48
N GLU A 397 -15.34 -8.86 -2.70
CA GLU A 397 -16.13 -7.71 -3.17
C GLU A 397 -15.43 -7.01 -4.35
N VAL A 398 -14.11 -6.83 -4.28
CA VAL A 398 -13.32 -6.21 -5.34
C VAL A 398 -13.29 -7.07 -6.59
N LEU A 399 -13.10 -8.38 -6.46
CA LEU A 399 -13.07 -9.33 -7.57
C LEU A 399 -14.44 -9.47 -8.25
N ARG A 400 -15.53 -9.51 -7.47
CA ARG A 400 -16.90 -9.56 -7.99
C ARG A 400 -17.26 -8.28 -8.75
N LYS A 401 -16.84 -7.11 -8.26
CA LYS A 401 -16.97 -5.84 -9.01
C LYS A 401 -16.21 -5.85 -10.35
N ASN A 402 -15.15 -6.66 -10.46
CA ASN A 402 -14.40 -6.88 -11.69
C ASN A 402 -14.92 -8.09 -12.52
N ASN A 403 -16.18 -8.49 -12.35
CA ASN A 403 -16.85 -9.57 -13.10
C ASN A 403 -16.17 -10.95 -12.98
N HIS A 404 -15.61 -11.26 -11.80
CA HIS A 404 -15.13 -12.59 -11.46
C HIS A 404 -16.13 -13.31 -10.55
N THR A 405 -16.62 -14.48 -10.99
CA THR A 405 -17.73 -15.20 -10.33
C THR A 405 -17.30 -16.45 -9.58
N ASN A 406 -16.18 -17.09 -9.97
CA ASN A 406 -15.68 -18.31 -9.32
C ASN A 406 -14.75 -17.98 -8.13
N VAL A 407 -15.31 -17.31 -7.12
CA VAL A 407 -14.59 -16.85 -5.93
C VAL A 407 -15.11 -17.57 -4.68
N GLN A 408 -14.21 -18.15 -3.91
CA GLN A 408 -14.45 -18.82 -2.64
C GLN A 408 -13.76 -18.08 -1.51
N VAL A 409 -14.51 -17.80 -0.44
CA VAL A 409 -13.98 -17.10 0.72
C VAL A 409 -13.35 -18.08 1.68
N VAL A 410 -12.13 -17.78 2.13
CA VAL A 410 -11.39 -18.56 3.14
C VAL A 410 -11.08 -17.71 4.36
N ASN A 411 -11.10 -18.35 5.53
CA ASN A 411 -10.88 -17.67 6.81
C ASN A 411 -9.42 -17.67 7.24
N LYS A 412 -8.59 -18.49 6.61
CA LYS A 412 -7.15 -18.62 6.90
C LYS A 412 -6.38 -18.40 5.61
N SER A 413 -5.18 -17.85 5.73
CA SER A 413 -4.26 -17.79 4.61
C SER A 413 -3.95 -19.20 4.10
N MET A 414 -3.94 -19.33 2.79
CA MET A 414 -3.59 -20.58 2.13
C MET A 414 -2.14 -20.53 1.69
N ASP A 415 -1.43 -21.62 1.91
CA ASP A 415 -0.12 -21.82 1.32
C ASP A 415 -0.29 -22.28 -0.14
N CYS A 416 0.62 -21.85 -1.00
CA CYS A 416 0.70 -22.25 -2.38
C CYS A 416 0.72 -23.77 -2.57
N THR A 417 1.35 -24.51 -1.65
CA THR A 417 1.43 -25.97 -1.64
C THR A 417 0.07 -26.66 -1.49
N SER A 418 -0.92 -25.96 -0.91
CA SER A 418 -2.28 -26.46 -0.75
C SER A 418 -3.16 -26.25 -2.00
N LEU A 419 -2.69 -25.49 -2.98
CA LEU A 419 -3.43 -25.16 -4.19
C LEU A 419 -3.18 -26.17 -5.31
N LYS A 420 -4.21 -26.46 -6.10
CA LYS A 420 -4.11 -27.21 -7.37
C LYS A 420 -3.74 -26.28 -8.53
N THR A 421 -3.36 -26.85 -9.67
CA THR A 421 -2.92 -26.12 -10.88
C THR A 421 -3.95 -25.16 -11.49
N ASN A 422 -5.23 -25.34 -11.16
CA ASN A 422 -6.35 -24.48 -11.58
C ASN A 422 -6.91 -23.64 -10.42
N GLU A 423 -6.21 -23.56 -9.30
CA GLU A 423 -6.59 -22.80 -8.13
C GLU A 423 -5.61 -21.63 -7.92
N ALA A 424 -6.14 -20.51 -7.45
CA ALA A 424 -5.36 -19.32 -7.12
C ALA A 424 -5.77 -18.80 -5.75
N TYR A 425 -4.80 -18.45 -4.91
CA TYR A 425 -5.07 -17.69 -3.69
C TYR A 425 -4.78 -16.21 -3.96
N VAL A 426 -5.78 -15.35 -3.80
CA VAL A 426 -5.70 -13.92 -4.09
C VAL A 426 -5.76 -13.15 -2.79
N GLU A 427 -4.73 -12.35 -2.55
CA GLU A 427 -4.61 -11.52 -1.34
C GLU A 427 -3.78 -10.26 -1.64
N GLU A 428 -3.60 -9.38 -0.64
CA GLU A 428 -2.71 -8.24 -0.75
C GLU A 428 -1.27 -8.67 -1.12
N GLU A 429 -0.64 -7.94 -2.04
CA GLU A 429 0.71 -8.23 -2.54
C GLU A 429 1.77 -8.32 -1.45
N LEU A 430 1.77 -7.37 -0.53
CA LEU A 430 2.75 -7.32 0.54
C LEU A 430 2.53 -8.46 1.56
N TYR A 431 1.28 -8.80 1.83
CA TYR A 431 0.92 -9.95 2.66
C TYR A 431 1.36 -11.27 2.01
N LEU A 432 1.08 -11.47 0.72
CA LEU A 432 1.50 -12.67 -0.03
C LEU A 432 3.02 -12.75 -0.16
N GLY A 433 3.69 -11.61 -0.36
CA GLY A 433 5.15 -11.55 -0.35
C GLY A 433 5.75 -12.05 0.96
N TYR A 434 5.10 -11.76 2.08
CA TYR A 434 5.55 -12.18 3.41
C TYR A 434 5.20 -13.64 3.74
N THR A 435 4.01 -14.10 3.36
CA THR A 435 3.44 -15.41 3.79
C THR A 435 3.64 -16.53 2.79
N ALA A 436 3.54 -16.25 1.48
CA ALA A 436 3.39 -17.29 0.45
C ALA A 436 4.68 -17.54 -0.36
N LEU A 437 5.66 -16.62 -0.34
CA LEU A 437 6.90 -16.73 -1.12
C LEU A 437 8.12 -17.21 -0.32
N VAL A 438 7.98 -17.46 0.98
CA VAL A 438 9.11 -17.86 1.83
C VAL A 438 9.36 -19.36 1.70
N GLY A 439 10.22 -19.74 0.76
CA GLY A 439 10.84 -21.08 0.74
C GLY A 439 10.33 -22.07 -0.29
N TYR A 440 9.40 -21.70 -1.18
CA TYR A 440 8.82 -22.64 -2.14
C TYR A 440 9.20 -22.33 -3.60
N ALA A 441 10.06 -23.17 -4.18
CA ALA A 441 10.49 -23.09 -5.57
C ALA A 441 9.38 -23.38 -6.59
N HIS A 442 8.22 -23.87 -6.15
CA HIS A 442 7.10 -24.30 -7.00
C HIS A 442 5.93 -23.32 -7.04
N CYS A 443 6.14 -22.08 -6.61
CA CYS A 443 5.08 -21.08 -6.53
C CYS A 443 5.31 -19.95 -7.52
N HIS A 444 4.24 -19.54 -8.17
CA HIS A 444 4.22 -18.43 -9.10
C HIS A 444 3.36 -17.30 -8.55
N MET A 445 3.95 -16.11 -8.52
CA MET A 445 3.28 -14.86 -8.25
C MET A 445 3.47 -13.93 -9.45
N PRO A 446 2.42 -13.29 -9.96
CA PRO A 446 2.51 -12.35 -11.08
C PRO A 446 3.61 -11.30 -10.87
N LYS A 447 4.32 -10.95 -11.94
CA LYS A 447 5.39 -9.94 -11.87
C LYS A 447 4.86 -8.56 -11.53
N LYS A 448 3.64 -8.28 -11.97
CA LYS A 448 2.88 -7.06 -11.68
C LYS A 448 1.65 -7.42 -10.89
N THR A 449 1.27 -6.53 -9.97
CA THR A 449 0.03 -6.62 -9.21
C THR A 449 -1.17 -6.69 -10.15
N LEU A 450 -2.11 -7.59 -9.86
CA LEU A 450 -3.29 -7.80 -10.71
C LEU A 450 -4.23 -6.59 -10.66
N ILE A 451 -4.37 -5.99 -9.47
CA ILE A 451 -5.13 -4.76 -9.26
C ILE A 451 -4.23 -3.80 -8.47
N PRO A 452 -3.55 -2.86 -9.15
CA PRO A 452 -2.68 -1.89 -8.50
C PRO A 452 -3.48 -0.72 -7.90
N GLY A 453 -2.80 0.15 -7.16
CA GLY A 453 -3.36 1.45 -6.73
C GLY A 453 -4.18 1.39 -5.45
N LEU A 454 -3.86 0.45 -4.56
CA LEU A 454 -4.44 0.41 -3.22
C LEU A 454 -3.50 1.11 -2.24
N PHE A 455 -4.08 1.84 -1.29
CA PHE A 455 -3.34 2.65 -0.33
C PHE A 455 -3.83 2.36 1.08
N HIS A 456 -2.91 2.11 2.01
CA HIS A 456 -3.26 1.99 3.43
C HIS A 456 -3.13 3.32 4.14
N SER A 457 -4.12 3.61 4.98
CA SER A 457 -4.11 4.75 5.89
C SER A 457 -4.60 4.33 7.28
N TYR A 458 -4.24 5.14 8.27
CA TYR A 458 -4.75 4.99 9.63
C TYR A 458 -6.04 5.77 9.79
N TYR A 459 -6.97 5.18 10.54
CA TYR A 459 -8.29 5.73 10.80
C TYR A 459 -8.41 6.16 12.26
N ALA A 460 -9.10 7.27 12.47
CA ALA A 460 -9.46 7.80 13.77
C ALA A 460 -10.93 8.18 13.79
N ARG A 461 -11.48 8.36 15.00
CA ARG A 461 -12.86 8.84 15.14
C ARG A 461 -12.98 10.25 14.58
N GLY A 462 -14.14 10.55 13.99
CA GLY A 462 -14.41 11.87 13.43
C GLY A 462 -14.25 12.97 14.48
N ASN A 463 -13.74 14.13 14.04
CA ASN A 463 -13.56 15.32 14.87
C ASN A 463 -12.59 15.12 16.05
N TRP A 464 -11.62 14.22 15.95
CA TRP A 464 -10.66 13.98 17.02
C TRP A 464 -9.58 15.08 17.07
N PRO A 465 -9.48 15.90 18.14
CA PRO A 465 -8.67 17.13 18.13
C PRO A 465 -7.16 16.92 17.95
N ILE A 466 -6.62 15.75 18.32
CA ILE A 466 -5.19 15.44 18.15
C ILE A 466 -4.87 14.91 16.75
N PHE A 467 -5.89 14.48 15.99
CA PHE A 467 -5.68 13.82 14.71
C PHE A 467 -4.98 14.68 13.66
N PRO A 468 -5.21 16.01 13.54
CA PRO A 468 -4.43 16.86 12.63
C PRO A 468 -2.92 16.81 12.88
N ARG A 469 -2.50 16.66 14.15
CA ARG A 469 -1.08 16.46 14.50
C ARG A 469 -0.58 15.08 14.05
N VAL A 470 -1.40 14.05 14.24
CA VAL A 470 -1.10 12.69 13.76
C VAL A 470 -0.96 12.69 12.23
N LYS A 471 -1.87 13.34 11.49
CA LYS A 471 -1.80 13.47 10.02
C LYS A 471 -0.47 14.10 9.58
N ARG A 472 -0.04 15.18 10.24
CA ARG A 472 1.23 15.84 9.95
C ARG A 472 2.42 14.92 10.22
N LEU A 473 2.41 14.18 11.33
CA LEU A 473 3.46 13.21 11.63
C LEU A 473 3.51 12.06 10.63
N LEU A 474 2.36 11.55 10.20
CA LEU A 474 2.27 10.54 9.13
C LEU A 474 2.88 11.08 7.83
N LEU A 475 2.53 12.29 7.43
CA LEU A 475 3.12 12.94 6.25
C LEU A 475 4.65 13.07 6.39
N THR A 476 5.15 13.54 7.53
CA THR A 476 6.60 13.64 7.77
C THR A 476 7.28 12.27 7.73
N LEU A 477 6.65 11.22 8.26
CA LEU A 477 7.19 9.86 8.19
C LEU A 477 7.27 9.36 6.74
N PHE A 478 6.27 9.69 5.92
CA PHE A 478 6.28 9.40 4.49
C PHE A 478 7.40 10.17 3.76
N GLU A 479 7.47 11.49 3.95
CA GLU A 479 8.46 12.36 3.30
C GLU A 479 9.91 12.05 3.71
N SER A 480 10.11 11.58 4.94
CA SER A 480 11.43 11.21 5.45
C SER A 480 11.96 9.87 4.90
N GLY A 481 11.11 9.06 4.26
CA GLY A 481 11.47 7.71 3.81
C GLY A 481 11.62 6.67 4.92
N ILE A 482 11.30 7.02 6.18
CA ILE A 482 11.31 6.08 7.32
C ILE A 482 10.34 4.92 7.07
N ASN A 483 9.20 5.19 6.41
CA ASN A 483 8.26 4.15 6.01
C ASN A 483 8.92 3.07 5.13
N ASN A 484 9.71 3.47 4.13
CA ASN A 484 10.41 2.55 3.22
C ASN A 484 11.39 1.66 3.98
N CYS A 485 12.13 2.22 4.94
CA CYS A 485 13.02 1.45 5.80
C CYS A 485 12.27 0.36 6.58
N PHE A 486 11.08 0.67 7.12
CA PHE A 486 10.27 -0.35 7.81
C PHE A 486 9.65 -1.37 6.86
N ILE A 487 9.24 -0.97 5.65
CA ILE A 487 8.75 -1.90 4.63
C ILE A 487 9.86 -2.91 4.31
N GLU A 488 11.08 -2.44 4.02
CA GLU A 488 12.22 -3.31 3.71
C GLU A 488 12.58 -4.24 4.86
N LYS A 489 12.54 -3.75 6.10
CA LYS A 489 12.94 -4.53 7.28
C LYS A 489 11.89 -5.54 7.75
N VAL A 490 10.61 -5.20 7.66
CA VAL A 490 9.52 -5.96 8.31
C VAL A 490 8.70 -6.75 7.31
N ILE A 491 8.43 -6.17 6.14
CA ILE A 491 7.49 -6.70 5.15
C ILE A 491 8.23 -7.38 4.01
N PHE A 492 9.26 -6.73 3.47
CA PHE A 492 9.94 -7.20 2.28
C PHE A 492 10.87 -8.36 2.62
N LYS A 493 10.47 -9.57 2.21
CA LYS A 493 11.39 -10.69 2.05
C LYS A 493 11.81 -10.74 0.58
N PRO A 494 13.09 -10.98 0.28
CA PRO A 494 13.53 -11.08 -1.10
C PRO A 494 12.72 -12.16 -1.80
N ARG A 495 12.07 -11.79 -2.92
CA ARG A 495 11.37 -12.76 -3.77
C ARG A 495 12.36 -13.87 -4.13
N PRO A 496 11.99 -15.15 -4.01
CA PRO A 496 12.82 -16.22 -4.57
C PRO A 496 13.11 -15.86 -6.03
N ARG A 497 14.39 -15.88 -6.39
CA ARG A 497 14.83 -15.46 -7.72
C ARG A 497 14.05 -16.26 -8.76
N ASP A 498 13.44 -15.55 -9.71
CA ASP A 498 12.74 -16.14 -10.85
C ASP A 498 13.67 -17.21 -11.48
N PRO A 499 13.26 -18.49 -11.55
CA PRO A 499 14.11 -19.58 -12.03
C PRO A 499 14.44 -19.51 -13.52
N THR A 500 14.15 -18.38 -14.18
CA THR A 500 14.70 -18.01 -15.50
C THR A 500 16.24 -17.88 -15.53
N GLN A 501 16.92 -18.32 -14.48
CA GLN A 501 18.37 -18.47 -14.45
C GLN A 501 18.82 -19.50 -15.49
N TYR A 502 20.03 -19.27 -15.99
CA TYR A 502 20.73 -20.17 -16.90
C TYR A 502 20.67 -21.61 -16.38
N ARG A 503 20.05 -22.50 -17.15
CA ARG A 503 20.06 -23.94 -16.89
C ARG A 503 21.06 -24.61 -17.83
N PRO A 504 22.02 -25.41 -17.31
CA PRO A 504 22.88 -26.21 -18.17
C PRO A 504 22.03 -27.24 -18.91
N LEU A 505 22.33 -27.41 -20.20
CA LEU A 505 21.63 -28.38 -21.02
C LEU A 505 21.87 -29.80 -20.51
N THR A 506 20.80 -30.56 -20.29
CA THR A 506 20.90 -31.96 -19.86
C THR A 506 20.71 -32.93 -21.02
N MET A 507 21.15 -34.18 -20.88
CA MET A 507 20.93 -35.21 -21.91
C MET A 507 19.44 -35.46 -22.17
N ASP A 508 18.60 -35.32 -21.15
CA ASP A 508 17.15 -35.44 -21.28
C ASP A 508 16.57 -34.39 -22.24
N ASP A 509 17.14 -33.18 -22.24
CA ASP A 509 16.73 -32.10 -23.15
C ASP A 509 17.09 -32.40 -24.61
N MET A 510 18.21 -33.11 -24.83
CA MET A 510 18.66 -33.55 -26.15
C MET A 510 17.99 -34.84 -26.63
N GLY A 511 17.26 -35.56 -25.77
CA GLY A 511 16.68 -36.87 -26.09
C GLY A 511 15.81 -36.88 -27.35
N PHE A 512 15.13 -35.77 -27.67
CA PHE A 512 14.38 -35.63 -28.91
C PHE A 512 15.25 -35.65 -30.17
N ILE A 513 16.42 -35.01 -30.15
CA ILE A 513 17.35 -34.97 -31.29
C ILE A 513 17.79 -36.40 -31.63
N PHE A 514 18.13 -37.20 -30.61
CA PHE A 514 18.47 -38.61 -30.79
C PHE A 514 17.29 -39.41 -31.36
N LYS A 515 16.06 -39.16 -30.90
CA LYS A 515 14.86 -39.80 -31.48
C LYS A 515 14.69 -39.48 -32.96
N VAL A 516 14.86 -38.22 -33.37
CA VAL A 516 14.78 -37.80 -34.78
C VAL A 516 15.85 -38.50 -35.63
N ILE A 517 17.08 -38.57 -35.13
CA ILE A 517 18.18 -39.27 -35.83
C ILE A 517 17.86 -40.76 -35.99
N VAL A 518 17.43 -41.44 -34.92
CA VAL A 518 17.08 -42.87 -34.98
C VAL A 518 15.94 -43.13 -35.95
N ILE A 519 14.87 -42.33 -35.91
CA ILE A 519 13.76 -42.44 -36.86
C ILE A 519 14.24 -42.22 -38.29
N GLY A 520 15.07 -41.21 -38.52
CA GLY A 520 15.64 -40.91 -39.84
C GLY A 520 16.51 -42.06 -40.38
N LEU A 521 17.33 -42.67 -39.52
CA LEU A 521 18.15 -43.83 -39.89
C LEU A 521 17.28 -45.04 -40.21
N LEU A 522 16.26 -45.34 -39.40
CA LEU A 522 15.34 -46.44 -39.67
C LEU A 522 14.60 -46.26 -40.99
N LEU A 523 14.13 -45.04 -41.29
CA LEU A 523 13.49 -44.72 -42.57
C LEU A 523 14.46 -44.86 -43.74
N ALA A 524 15.70 -44.38 -43.60
CA ALA A 524 16.72 -44.51 -44.63
C ALA A 524 17.07 -45.98 -44.90
N THR A 525 17.22 -46.81 -43.85
CA THR A 525 17.43 -48.25 -43.98
C THR A 525 16.25 -48.92 -44.67
N PHE A 526 15.01 -48.54 -44.34
CA PHE A 526 13.82 -49.09 -44.98
C PHE A 526 13.77 -48.75 -46.48
N VAL A 527 14.05 -47.50 -46.85
CA VAL A 527 14.14 -47.07 -48.26
C VAL A 527 15.24 -47.83 -48.99
N PHE A 528 16.42 -48.00 -48.37
CA PHE A 528 17.51 -48.77 -48.95
C PHE A 528 17.13 -50.24 -49.19
N LEU A 529 16.51 -50.90 -48.21
CA LEU A 529 16.04 -52.29 -48.36
C LEU A 529 14.97 -52.41 -49.45
N PHE A 530 14.07 -51.42 -49.55
CA PHE A 530 13.04 -51.37 -50.58
C PHE A 530 13.65 -51.19 -51.98
N GLU A 531 14.66 -50.33 -52.12
CA GLU A 531 15.40 -50.14 -53.36
C GLU A 531 16.14 -51.42 -53.78
N VAL A 532 16.85 -52.08 -52.86
CA VAL A 532 17.52 -53.36 -53.12
C VAL A 532 16.53 -54.45 -53.55
N TRP A 533 15.32 -54.45 -52.98
CA TRP A 533 14.30 -55.44 -53.31
C TRP A 533 13.65 -55.20 -54.69
N ILE A 534 13.56 -53.95 -55.12
CA ILE A 534 12.96 -53.55 -56.40
C ILE A 534 13.99 -53.50 -57.54
N SER A 535 15.26 -53.26 -57.26
CA SER A 535 16.32 -53.27 -58.26
C SER A 535 16.43 -54.67 -58.87
N PRO A 536 16.09 -54.84 -60.16
CA PRO A 536 16.28 -56.13 -60.82
C PRO A 536 17.77 -56.49 -60.81
N PRO A 537 18.13 -57.78 -60.74
CA PRO A 537 19.53 -58.18 -60.84
C PRO A 537 20.10 -57.63 -62.14
N THR A 538 21.00 -56.67 -62.03
CA THR A 538 21.81 -56.22 -63.15
C THR A 538 22.69 -57.40 -63.55
N ASN A 539 22.31 -58.09 -64.62
CA ASN A 539 23.17 -59.02 -65.33
C ASN A 539 24.38 -58.23 -65.82
N ASN A 540 25.46 -58.25 -65.04
CA ASN A 540 26.78 -57.82 -65.49
C ASN A 540 27.35 -58.92 -66.39
N HIS A 541 27.40 -58.65 -67.69
CA HIS A 541 28.39 -59.21 -68.61
C HIS A 541 29.40 -58.12 -68.97
#